data_AF-A0A1X1V2E8-F1
#
_entry.id   AF-A0A1X1V2E8-F1
#
_cell.length_a   1.000
_cell.length_b   1.000
_cell.length_c   1.000
_cell.angle_alpha   90.00
_cell.angle_beta   90.00
_cell.angle_gamma   90.00
#
_symmetry.space_group_name_H-M   'P 1'
#
loop_
_entity.id
_entity.type
_entity.pdbx_description
1 polymer ?
#
loop_
_entity_poly.entity_id
_entity_poly.type
_entity_poly.pdbx_seq_one_letter_code
_entity_poly.pdbx_strand_id
1 'polypeptide(L)'
;MSACKSSGSTNAAAGGSSGTGNNGSAGNSGFNNNGSGGQSGTGNNGGAGTSGSNNNASGGSSGSGNNGTAGNSGKGNNGSGGNSGFNNNGSAGNSGTGNNAVTFGSSGTGNIAAQGSSGSGNSGTGGDSGKDNAGSAGSSGFNNNGSAGSSGRSNIGGGNAGSGNIGFGSSGTTNIGAGSSGTNNPGAGNAGTGNVGAGSSGTSNPGAGSSGNQNLGFGSSGSYNPGAGNSGTLNPGAGSSGLLNIYAGDSGYLAFGLGNSGLLTPGAGNSGLLTPGAGNSGGLLAGFGNSGALNLGAGVSGLLDFGATNSGLLNLGTLLSGVKNLGIYTSGTEDIGYVPRALYVANLIFGALTGL
;
A
#
# COMPACT_ATOMS: atom_id res chain seq x y z
N MET A 1 44.25 59.19 -41.49
CA MET A 1 43.81 57.82 -41.12
C MET A 1 45.04 57.08 -40.60
N SER A 2 45.14 56.86 -39.28
CA SER A 2 46.30 56.21 -38.66
C SER A 2 46.19 54.70 -38.89
N ALA A 3 47.12 54.11 -39.65
CA ALA A 3 47.14 52.67 -39.88
C ALA A 3 47.39 51.95 -38.55
N CYS A 4 46.47 51.07 -38.16
CA CYS A 4 46.59 50.23 -36.98
C CYS A 4 47.75 49.24 -37.18
N LYS A 5 48.95 49.60 -36.71
CA LYS A 5 50.15 48.76 -36.86
C LYS A 5 50.07 47.58 -35.89
N SER A 6 50.30 46.38 -36.41
CA SER A 6 50.60 45.19 -35.61
C SER A 6 51.90 45.42 -34.83
N SER A 7 51.94 45.07 -33.54
CA SER A 7 53.12 45.20 -32.66
C SER A 7 53.62 43.83 -32.22
N GLY A 8 54.94 43.66 -32.15
CA GLY A 8 55.58 42.39 -31.74
C GLY A 8 56.08 41.53 -32.90
N SER A 9 56.51 40.30 -32.60
CA SER A 9 57.27 39.44 -33.53
C SER A 9 56.40 38.35 -34.16
N THR A 10 56.71 37.97 -35.40
CA THR A 10 56.13 36.81 -36.12
C THR A 10 54.59 36.76 -36.19
N ASN A 11 53.91 37.91 -36.08
CA ASN A 11 52.46 37.99 -36.23
C ASN A 11 52.06 38.01 -37.71
N ALA A 12 51.20 37.08 -38.13
CA ALA A 12 50.67 36.94 -39.49
C ALA A 12 49.20 37.37 -39.57
N ALA A 13 48.82 38.44 -38.85
CA ALA A 13 47.45 38.89 -38.72
C ALA A 13 47.20 40.27 -39.35
N ALA A 14 45.95 40.52 -39.78
CA ALA A 14 45.49 41.87 -40.19
C ALA A 14 45.66 42.89 -39.04
N GLY A 15 45.71 44.19 -39.34
CA GLY A 15 46.16 45.25 -38.41
C GLY A 15 45.55 45.20 -36.99
N GLY A 16 46.33 45.60 -35.98
CA GLY A 16 45.88 45.68 -34.58
C GLY A 16 46.20 44.49 -33.67
N SER A 17 47.04 43.54 -34.12
CA SER A 17 47.53 42.44 -33.27
C SER A 17 48.77 42.85 -32.45
N SER A 18 48.93 42.30 -31.23
CA SER A 18 50.05 42.56 -30.32
C SER A 18 50.66 41.27 -29.73
N GLY A 19 51.96 41.24 -29.45
CA GLY A 19 52.64 40.06 -28.87
C GLY A 19 53.36 39.20 -29.91
N THR A 20 53.41 37.88 -29.75
CA THR A 20 54.25 37.00 -30.58
C THR A 20 53.52 35.82 -31.20
N GLY A 21 53.78 35.52 -32.47
CA GLY A 21 53.32 34.30 -33.14
C GLY A 21 51.80 34.22 -33.39
N ASN A 22 51.09 35.35 -33.40
CA ASN A 22 49.65 35.39 -33.59
C ASN A 22 49.28 35.38 -35.09
N ASN A 23 48.31 34.55 -35.49
CA ASN A 23 47.87 34.36 -36.88
C ASN A 23 46.35 34.58 -37.02
N GLY A 24 45.89 35.15 -38.15
CA GLY A 24 44.45 35.33 -38.44
C GLY A 24 43.98 36.80 -38.57
N SER A 25 42.75 37.12 -38.14
CA SER A 25 42.19 38.47 -38.34
C SER A 25 42.66 39.48 -37.27
N ALA A 26 42.36 40.76 -37.49
CA ALA A 26 42.74 41.89 -36.64
C ALA A 26 42.40 41.72 -35.15
N GLY A 27 43.28 42.18 -34.26
CA GLY A 27 42.99 42.35 -32.82
C GLY A 27 43.41 41.19 -31.91
N ASN A 28 44.33 40.32 -32.33
CA ASN A 28 44.83 39.22 -31.51
C ASN A 28 45.99 39.69 -30.60
N SER A 29 45.97 39.35 -29.31
CA SER A 29 46.96 39.77 -28.32
C SER A 29 47.55 38.59 -27.53
N GLY A 30 48.86 38.63 -27.24
CA GLY A 30 49.54 37.59 -26.43
C GLY A 30 50.42 36.66 -27.27
N PHE A 31 50.38 35.35 -27.03
CA PHE A 31 51.32 34.36 -27.57
C PHE A 31 50.61 33.25 -28.36
N ASN A 32 51.01 33.03 -29.63
CA ASN A 32 50.61 31.88 -30.44
C ASN A 32 49.08 31.69 -30.60
N ASN A 33 48.32 32.77 -30.76
CA ASN A 33 46.87 32.70 -30.99
C ASN A 33 46.56 32.62 -32.48
N ASN A 34 45.64 31.75 -32.90
CA ASN A 34 45.26 31.50 -34.30
C ASN A 34 43.75 31.65 -34.50
N GLY A 35 43.29 32.56 -35.35
CA GLY A 35 41.86 32.63 -35.70
C GLY A 35 41.27 34.01 -35.95
N SER A 36 39.93 34.11 -35.94
CA SER A 36 39.21 35.35 -36.23
C SER A 36 39.23 36.31 -35.03
N GLY A 37 39.21 37.61 -35.34
CA GLY A 37 39.82 38.67 -34.55
C GLY A 37 39.32 38.85 -33.11
N GLY A 38 40.18 39.40 -32.24
CA GLY A 38 39.84 39.71 -30.85
C GLY A 38 40.21 38.60 -29.86
N GLN A 39 41.23 37.80 -30.17
CA GLN A 39 41.75 36.77 -29.25
C GLN A 39 42.73 37.36 -28.23
N SER A 40 42.80 36.83 -27.01
CA SER A 40 43.78 37.25 -26.00
C SER A 40 44.34 36.10 -25.15
N GLY A 41 45.63 36.16 -24.81
CA GLY A 41 46.30 35.17 -23.96
C GLY A 41 47.23 34.24 -24.75
N THR A 42 47.18 32.93 -24.51
CA THR A 42 48.19 31.97 -25.00
C THR A 42 47.58 30.77 -25.73
N GLY A 43 48.00 30.48 -26.96
CA GLY A 43 47.68 29.21 -27.63
C GLY A 43 46.21 29.00 -27.97
N ASN A 44 45.44 30.07 -28.14
CA ASN A 44 44.01 29.97 -28.46
C ASN A 44 43.80 29.76 -29.97
N ASN A 45 42.84 28.92 -30.35
CA ASN A 45 42.47 28.64 -31.74
C ASN A 45 40.97 28.87 -31.96
N GLY A 46 40.58 29.56 -33.03
CA GLY A 46 39.17 29.67 -33.46
C GLY A 46 38.60 31.09 -33.59
N GLY A 47 37.44 31.36 -33.00
CA GLY A 47 36.62 32.54 -33.27
C GLY A 47 36.89 33.76 -32.39
N ALA A 48 36.27 34.86 -32.78
CA ALA A 48 36.32 36.14 -32.07
C ALA A 48 35.90 36.03 -30.60
N GLY A 49 36.58 36.78 -29.73
CA GLY A 49 36.29 36.85 -28.30
C GLY A 49 36.86 35.70 -27.46
N THR A 50 37.82 34.93 -27.99
CA THR A 50 38.48 33.84 -27.26
C THR A 50 39.63 34.38 -26.40
N SER A 51 39.59 34.13 -25.10
CA SER A 51 40.55 34.65 -24.10
C SER A 51 41.07 33.57 -23.16
N GLY A 52 42.29 33.75 -22.64
CA GLY A 52 42.91 32.80 -21.69
C GLY A 52 43.91 31.87 -22.36
N SER A 53 43.90 30.57 -22.06
CA SER A 53 44.92 29.63 -22.54
C SER A 53 44.39 28.36 -23.21
N ASN A 54 44.99 27.96 -24.33
CA ASN A 54 44.73 26.68 -25.00
C ASN A 54 43.24 26.42 -25.31
N ASN A 55 42.45 27.46 -25.59
CA ASN A 55 41.05 27.31 -25.94
C ASN A 55 40.90 27.10 -27.45
N ASN A 56 40.13 26.10 -27.87
CA ASN A 56 39.85 25.79 -29.27
C ASN A 56 38.34 25.92 -29.54
N ALA A 57 37.88 27.12 -29.93
CA ALA A 57 36.45 27.35 -30.10
C ALA A 57 36.11 28.26 -31.28
N SER A 58 35.10 27.92 -32.09
CA SER A 58 34.67 28.78 -33.22
C SER A 58 33.98 30.08 -32.82
N GLY A 59 33.72 30.29 -31.53
CA GLY A 59 33.08 31.47 -30.95
C GLY A 59 33.54 31.68 -29.50
N GLY A 60 33.52 32.93 -29.03
CA GLY A 60 34.23 33.39 -27.84
C GLY A 60 34.17 32.46 -26.63
N SER A 61 35.34 32.07 -26.13
CA SER A 61 35.53 31.23 -24.94
C SER A 61 36.51 31.89 -23.98
N SER A 62 36.43 31.60 -22.68
CA SER A 62 37.32 32.19 -21.66
C SER A 62 37.86 31.15 -20.67
N GLY A 63 39.06 31.36 -20.14
CA GLY A 63 39.70 30.43 -19.20
C GLY A 63 40.69 29.50 -19.88
N SER A 64 40.69 28.19 -19.60
CA SER A 64 41.75 27.29 -20.05
C SER A 64 41.29 25.94 -20.62
N GLY A 65 41.78 25.55 -21.78
CA GLY A 65 41.59 24.21 -22.34
C GLY A 65 40.15 23.91 -22.75
N ASN A 66 39.35 24.93 -23.09
CA ASN A 66 37.97 24.75 -23.52
C ASN A 66 37.91 24.45 -25.03
N ASN A 67 37.09 23.47 -25.43
CA ASN A 67 36.89 23.08 -26.83
C ASN A 67 35.40 23.20 -27.21
N GLY A 68 35.05 23.71 -28.39
CA GLY A 68 33.63 23.85 -28.71
C GLY A 68 33.26 24.82 -29.82
N THR A 69 31.97 25.13 -29.93
CA THR A 69 31.51 26.09 -30.97
C THR A 69 31.29 27.51 -30.47
N ALA A 70 30.91 27.76 -29.20
CA ALA A 70 30.86 29.11 -28.63
C ALA A 70 30.69 29.13 -27.10
N GLY A 71 31.15 30.18 -26.41
CA GLY A 71 30.65 30.57 -25.09
C GLY A 71 31.11 29.74 -23.89
N ASN A 72 32.15 28.91 -24.04
CA ASN A 72 32.63 28.08 -22.94
C ASN A 72 33.54 28.91 -22.00
N SER A 73 33.32 28.81 -20.69
CA SER A 73 34.08 29.55 -19.67
C SER A 73 34.59 28.63 -18.56
N GLY A 74 35.77 28.91 -17.99
CA GLY A 74 36.36 28.07 -16.94
C GLY A 74 37.43 27.13 -17.48
N LYS A 75 37.44 25.84 -17.09
CA LYS A 75 38.52 24.91 -17.45
C LYS A 75 38.02 23.60 -18.06
N GLY A 76 38.63 23.17 -19.17
CA GLY A 76 38.45 21.82 -19.71
C GLY A 76 37.04 21.51 -20.23
N ASN A 77 36.24 22.53 -20.57
CA ASN A 77 34.87 22.32 -21.02
C ASN A 77 34.83 22.00 -22.52
N ASN A 78 34.13 20.94 -22.91
CA ASN A 78 33.96 20.48 -24.29
C ASN A 78 32.48 20.52 -24.69
N GLY A 79 32.11 21.24 -25.75
CA GLY A 79 30.69 21.30 -26.14
C GLY A 79 30.27 22.39 -27.10
N SER A 80 29.01 22.31 -27.56
CA SER A 80 28.47 23.23 -28.57
C SER A 80 28.17 24.64 -28.05
N GLY A 81 27.97 24.83 -26.73
CA GLY A 81 28.27 26.14 -26.16
C GLY A 81 27.69 26.52 -24.81
N GLY A 82 28.22 27.59 -24.21
CA GLY A 82 27.72 28.10 -22.94
C GLY A 82 28.06 27.21 -21.73
N ASN A 83 29.02 26.29 -21.86
CA ASN A 83 29.45 25.45 -20.74
C ASN A 83 30.34 26.26 -19.79
N SER A 84 30.06 26.24 -18.50
CA SER A 84 30.78 27.02 -17.47
C SER A 84 31.28 26.13 -16.33
N GLY A 85 32.44 26.46 -15.76
CA GLY A 85 33.02 25.72 -14.65
C GLY A 85 34.14 24.77 -15.10
N PHE A 86 34.13 23.50 -14.65
CA PHE A 86 35.25 22.58 -14.80
C PHE A 86 34.86 21.25 -15.47
N ASN A 87 35.55 20.86 -16.53
CA ASN A 87 35.47 19.55 -17.17
C ASN A 87 34.05 19.13 -17.57
N ASN A 88 33.20 20.06 -18.01
CA ASN A 88 31.87 19.74 -18.50
C ASN A 88 31.92 19.32 -19.98
N ASN A 89 31.22 18.24 -20.33
CA ASN A 89 31.14 17.69 -21.67
C ASN A 89 29.70 17.67 -22.20
N GLY A 90 29.52 17.90 -23.50
CA GLY A 90 28.24 17.70 -24.18
C GLY A 90 27.63 18.99 -24.75
N SER A 91 26.33 18.98 -24.98
CA SER A 91 25.58 20.10 -25.56
C SER A 91 25.57 21.33 -24.64
N ALA A 92 24.81 22.35 -25.06
CA ALA A 92 24.92 23.67 -24.48
C ALA A 92 24.36 23.80 -23.05
N GLY A 93 25.01 24.66 -22.25
CA GLY A 93 24.48 25.14 -20.97
C GLY A 93 24.87 24.32 -19.73
N ASN A 94 25.90 23.47 -19.79
CA ASN A 94 26.38 22.80 -18.59
C ASN A 94 27.03 23.80 -17.63
N SER A 95 26.78 23.67 -16.33
CA SER A 95 27.39 24.51 -15.29
C SER A 95 27.85 23.71 -14.09
N GLY A 96 28.99 24.08 -13.51
CA GLY A 96 29.57 23.38 -12.35
C GLY A 96 30.72 22.46 -12.78
N THR A 97 30.74 21.21 -12.31
CA THR A 97 31.91 20.32 -12.48
C THR A 97 31.55 18.95 -13.04
N GLY A 98 32.21 18.52 -14.12
CA GLY A 98 32.17 17.13 -14.58
C GLY A 98 30.81 16.67 -15.10
N ASN A 99 29.95 17.59 -15.56
CA ASN A 99 28.65 17.21 -16.12
C ASN A 99 28.79 16.75 -17.57
N ASN A 100 28.09 15.69 -17.95
CA ASN A 100 28.02 15.16 -19.31
C ASN A 100 26.56 15.17 -19.80
N ALA A 101 26.17 16.14 -20.63
CA ALA A 101 24.77 16.30 -21.03
C ALA A 101 24.57 16.40 -22.55
N VAL A 102 23.70 15.55 -23.14
CA VAL A 102 23.62 15.38 -24.61
C VAL A 102 22.66 16.37 -25.28
N THR A 103 21.54 16.74 -24.65
CA THR A 103 20.51 17.60 -25.28
C THR A 103 20.33 18.94 -24.57
N PHE A 104 20.17 18.92 -23.24
CA PHE A 104 20.02 20.14 -22.43
C PHE A 104 21.09 20.16 -21.34
N GLY A 105 21.59 21.35 -21.00
CA GLY A 105 22.64 21.52 -20.01
C GLY A 105 22.26 21.06 -18.60
N SER A 106 23.21 20.42 -17.93
CA SER A 106 23.13 20.02 -16.53
C SER A 106 23.81 21.04 -15.61
N SER A 107 23.37 21.13 -14.35
CA SER A 107 23.96 22.01 -13.33
C SER A 107 24.40 21.22 -12.10
N GLY A 108 25.53 21.61 -11.51
CA GLY A 108 26.09 20.97 -10.32
C GLY A 108 27.26 20.05 -10.66
N THR A 109 27.29 18.83 -10.15
CA THR A 109 28.49 17.99 -10.15
C THR A 109 28.26 16.57 -10.68
N GLY A 110 28.96 16.15 -11.74
CA GLY A 110 29.00 14.74 -12.14
C GLY A 110 27.69 14.18 -12.67
N ASN A 111 26.81 15.01 -13.23
CA ASN A 111 25.55 14.54 -13.80
C ASN A 111 25.76 13.97 -15.21
N ILE A 112 25.21 12.81 -15.52
CA ILE A 112 25.27 12.14 -16.84
C ILE A 112 23.85 12.02 -17.40
N ALA A 113 23.40 13.02 -18.15
CA ALA A 113 21.99 13.13 -18.51
C ALA A 113 21.77 13.31 -20.03
N ALA A 114 20.72 12.72 -20.59
CA ALA A 114 20.28 13.09 -21.94
C ALA A 114 19.57 14.46 -21.91
N GLN A 115 18.59 14.62 -21.01
CA GLN A 115 17.90 15.87 -20.73
C GLN A 115 18.38 16.38 -19.38
N GLY A 116 19.01 17.56 -19.37
CA GLY A 116 19.82 18.09 -18.25
C GLY A 116 19.28 17.87 -16.84
N SER A 117 20.20 17.60 -15.92
CA SER A 117 19.93 17.34 -14.50
C SER A 117 20.52 18.42 -13.60
N SER A 118 20.02 18.53 -12.37
CA SER A 118 20.53 19.46 -11.36
C SER A 118 20.96 18.74 -10.09
N GLY A 119 22.06 19.20 -9.50
CA GLY A 119 22.61 18.60 -8.27
C GLY A 119 23.81 17.71 -8.56
N SER A 120 23.88 16.50 -8.00
CA SER A 120 25.10 15.68 -8.03
C SER A 120 24.88 14.22 -8.41
N GLY A 121 25.70 13.68 -9.31
CA GLY A 121 25.74 12.23 -9.56
C GLY A 121 24.46 11.65 -10.18
N ASN A 122 23.58 12.49 -10.73
CA ASN A 122 22.37 12.00 -11.38
C ASN A 122 22.68 11.40 -12.75
N SER A 123 21.96 10.38 -13.17
CA SER A 123 22.20 9.66 -14.42
C SER A 123 20.91 9.26 -15.15
N GLY A 124 20.92 9.31 -16.47
CA GLY A 124 19.81 8.76 -17.27
C GLY A 124 19.29 9.73 -18.31
N THR A 125 18.03 9.58 -18.72
CA THR A 125 17.44 10.39 -19.80
C THR A 125 16.49 11.46 -19.30
N GLY A 126 16.05 11.37 -18.04
CA GLY A 126 15.15 12.33 -17.41
C GLY A 126 15.92 13.48 -16.74
N GLY A 127 15.28 14.65 -16.66
CA GLY A 127 15.81 15.80 -15.94
C GLY A 127 15.74 15.62 -14.43
N ASP A 128 16.70 14.90 -13.87
CA ASP A 128 16.77 14.60 -12.45
C ASP A 128 17.18 15.83 -11.61
N SER A 129 16.78 15.84 -10.34
CA SER A 129 17.16 16.86 -9.37
C SER A 129 17.56 16.25 -8.02
N GLY A 130 18.63 16.77 -7.41
CA GLY A 130 19.14 16.27 -6.13
C GLY A 130 20.39 15.43 -6.31
N LYS A 131 20.47 14.24 -5.68
CA LYS A 131 21.68 13.42 -5.70
C LYS A 131 21.43 11.97 -6.09
N ASP A 132 22.35 11.42 -6.87
CA ASP A 132 22.48 9.99 -7.17
C ASP A 132 21.20 9.36 -7.73
N ASN A 133 20.34 10.15 -8.39
CA ASN A 133 19.15 9.62 -9.02
C ASN A 133 19.51 8.97 -10.36
N ALA A 134 18.80 7.92 -10.74
CA ALA A 134 18.97 7.20 -11.99
C ALA A 134 17.62 6.95 -12.65
N GLY A 135 17.41 7.37 -13.90
CA GLY A 135 16.13 7.07 -14.54
C GLY A 135 15.84 7.70 -15.89
N SER A 136 14.72 7.26 -16.48
CA SER A 136 14.28 7.74 -17.79
C SER A 136 13.32 8.92 -17.73
N ALA A 137 12.55 9.05 -16.65
CA ALA A 137 11.68 10.18 -16.39
C ALA A 137 12.12 10.82 -15.06
N GLY A 138 12.38 12.13 -15.09
CA GLY A 138 13.13 12.83 -14.05
C GLY A 138 12.65 12.54 -12.63
N SER A 139 13.59 12.27 -11.73
CA SER A 139 13.39 12.01 -10.31
C SER A 139 13.91 13.17 -9.46
N SER A 140 13.41 13.28 -8.25
CA SER A 140 13.81 14.32 -7.29
C SER A 140 14.20 13.73 -5.94
N GLY A 141 15.28 14.25 -5.35
CA GLY A 141 15.73 13.85 -4.02
C GLY A 141 17.01 13.03 -4.07
N PHE A 142 17.07 11.88 -3.40
CA PHE A 142 18.29 11.11 -3.18
C PHE A 142 18.15 9.65 -3.60
N ASN A 143 19.03 9.17 -4.49
CA ASN A 143 19.18 7.75 -4.78
C ASN A 143 17.87 7.07 -5.24
N ASN A 144 17.06 7.76 -6.06
CA ASN A 144 15.89 7.14 -6.67
C ASN A 144 16.29 6.49 -7.99
N ASN A 145 15.84 5.26 -8.25
CA ASN A 145 16.18 4.49 -9.45
C ASN A 145 14.93 3.96 -10.17
N GLY A 146 14.69 4.39 -11.41
CA GLY A 146 13.77 3.69 -12.30
C GLY A 146 13.16 4.52 -13.43
N SER A 147 12.05 4.04 -13.98
CA SER A 147 11.58 4.47 -15.31
C SER A 147 10.55 5.59 -15.31
N ALA A 148 9.84 5.80 -14.19
CA ALA A 148 8.91 6.90 -14.00
C ALA A 148 9.34 7.76 -12.81
N GLY A 149 9.24 9.08 -12.92
CA GLY A 149 9.77 10.02 -11.94
C GLY A 149 9.33 9.68 -10.51
N SER A 150 10.29 9.63 -9.59
CA SER A 150 10.04 9.40 -8.16
C SER A 150 10.56 10.57 -7.33
N SER A 151 9.97 10.78 -6.16
CA SER A 151 10.35 11.86 -5.23
C SER A 151 10.71 11.32 -3.85
N GLY A 152 11.74 11.88 -3.23
CA GLY A 152 12.20 11.48 -1.91
C GLY A 152 13.48 10.67 -1.96
N ARG A 153 13.55 9.52 -1.29
CA ARG A 153 14.81 8.80 -1.05
C ARG A 153 14.73 7.30 -1.35
N SER A 154 15.73 6.77 -2.03
CA SER A 154 15.92 5.30 -2.15
C SER A 154 14.71 4.56 -2.72
N ASN A 155 13.92 5.21 -3.58
CA ASN A 155 12.80 4.55 -4.24
C ASN A 155 13.27 3.80 -5.48
N ILE A 156 12.73 2.61 -5.73
CA ILE A 156 13.02 1.78 -6.90
C ILE A 156 11.73 1.58 -7.70
N GLY A 157 11.77 1.80 -9.01
CA GLY A 157 10.63 1.64 -9.90
C GLY A 157 10.09 2.98 -10.41
N GLY A 158 8.81 3.30 -10.20
CA GLY A 158 8.21 4.45 -10.87
C GLY A 158 7.08 5.14 -10.13
N GLY A 159 7.08 6.47 -10.08
CA GLY A 159 5.97 7.23 -9.49
C GLY A 159 5.87 7.12 -7.98
N ASN A 160 6.97 6.76 -7.30
CA ASN A 160 6.97 6.60 -5.85
C ASN A 160 7.30 7.94 -5.16
N ALA A 161 6.66 8.20 -4.02
CA ALA A 161 6.90 9.37 -3.18
C ALA A 161 7.24 8.94 -1.75
N GLY A 162 8.30 9.49 -1.17
CA GLY A 162 8.74 9.15 0.19
C GLY A 162 10.03 8.34 0.20
N SER A 163 10.13 7.29 1.02
CA SER A 163 11.41 6.59 1.24
C SER A 163 11.35 5.07 1.11
N GLY A 164 12.25 4.51 0.30
CA GLY A 164 12.46 3.05 0.25
C GLY A 164 11.30 2.27 -0.37
N ASN A 165 10.45 2.90 -1.16
CA ASN A 165 9.36 2.20 -1.85
C ASN A 165 9.89 1.47 -3.09
N ILE A 166 9.44 0.24 -3.31
CA ILE A 166 9.83 -0.60 -4.44
C ILE A 166 8.58 -0.93 -5.27
N GLY A 167 8.61 -0.61 -6.57
CA GLY A 167 7.51 -0.84 -7.49
C GLY A 167 6.91 0.46 -7.99
N PHE A 168 5.58 0.59 -8.02
CA PHE A 168 4.93 1.68 -8.73
C PHE A 168 3.91 2.47 -7.89
N GLY A 169 3.93 3.80 -8.00
CA GLY A 169 2.85 4.66 -7.52
C GLY A 169 2.61 4.62 -6.01
N SER A 170 3.62 4.28 -5.20
CA SER A 170 3.46 4.17 -3.74
C SER A 170 3.90 5.45 -3.03
N SER A 171 3.22 5.80 -1.94
CA SER A 171 3.52 6.95 -1.09
C SER A 171 3.83 6.53 0.35
N GLY A 172 4.87 7.08 0.96
CA GLY A 172 5.26 6.80 2.34
C GLY A 172 6.57 6.02 2.41
N THR A 173 6.65 5.01 3.28
CA THR A 173 7.91 4.34 3.61
C THR A 173 7.83 2.84 3.38
N THR A 174 8.86 2.26 2.73
CA THR A 174 9.07 0.80 2.62
C THR A 174 7.87 0.00 2.08
N ASN A 175 7.06 0.59 1.19
CA ASN A 175 6.00 -0.13 0.50
C ASN A 175 6.57 -0.91 -0.69
N ILE A 176 6.14 -2.16 -0.87
CA ILE A 176 6.62 -3.04 -1.94
C ILE A 176 5.42 -3.43 -2.80
N GLY A 177 5.47 -3.16 -4.10
CA GLY A 177 4.40 -3.48 -5.04
C GLY A 177 3.80 -2.23 -5.68
N ALA A 178 2.48 -2.06 -5.63
CA ALA A 178 1.81 -1.03 -6.43
C ALA A 178 0.74 -0.25 -5.65
N GLY A 179 0.79 1.08 -5.74
CA GLY A 179 -0.32 1.94 -5.30
C GLY A 179 -0.59 1.93 -3.80
N SER A 180 0.42 1.66 -2.96
CA SER A 180 0.24 1.62 -1.50
C SER A 180 0.56 2.98 -0.86
N SER A 181 -0.14 3.32 0.23
CA SER A 181 0.09 4.52 1.03
C SER A 181 0.37 4.19 2.49
N GLY A 182 1.42 4.77 3.07
CA GLY A 182 1.79 4.57 4.48
C GLY A 182 3.10 3.81 4.63
N THR A 183 3.17 2.88 5.59
CA THR A 183 4.43 2.26 6.00
C THR A 183 4.40 0.74 5.88
N ASN A 184 5.41 0.20 5.19
CA ASN A 184 5.69 -1.23 5.21
C ASN A 184 4.50 -2.09 4.73
N ASN A 185 3.88 -1.70 3.60
CA ASN A 185 2.77 -2.44 3.00
C ASN A 185 3.19 -3.22 1.73
N PRO A 186 3.57 -4.51 1.83
CA PRO A 186 3.78 -5.38 0.68
C PRO A 186 2.48 -5.71 -0.06
N GLY A 187 2.52 -5.68 -1.39
CA GLY A 187 1.41 -6.00 -2.28
C GLY A 187 0.82 -4.76 -2.98
N ALA A 188 -0.49 -4.68 -3.11
CA ALA A 188 -1.13 -3.68 -3.97
C ALA A 188 -2.27 -2.93 -3.30
N GLY A 189 -2.31 -1.60 -3.44
CA GLY A 189 -3.44 -0.79 -3.01
C GLY A 189 -3.68 -0.78 -1.50
N ASN A 190 -2.63 -0.97 -0.69
CA ASN A 190 -2.75 -1.02 0.76
C ASN A 190 -2.57 0.38 1.38
N ALA A 191 -3.35 0.69 2.41
CA ALA A 191 -3.29 1.97 3.13
C ALA A 191 -3.03 1.78 4.63
N GLY A 192 -2.08 2.50 5.21
CA GLY A 192 -1.75 2.41 6.64
C GLY A 192 -0.43 1.68 6.88
N THR A 193 -0.36 0.75 7.84
CA THR A 193 0.91 0.18 8.30
C THR A 193 0.89 -1.34 8.28
N GLY A 194 1.89 -1.98 7.66
CA GLY A 194 2.10 -3.42 7.82
C GLY A 194 1.09 -4.32 7.10
N ASN A 195 0.27 -3.79 6.19
CA ASN A 195 -0.72 -4.60 5.47
C ASN A 195 -0.04 -5.40 4.35
N VAL A 196 -0.34 -6.69 4.26
CA VAL A 196 0.26 -7.60 3.28
C VAL A 196 -0.83 -8.14 2.36
N GLY A 197 -0.63 -8.05 1.04
CA GLY A 197 -1.58 -8.53 0.04
C GLY A 197 -2.26 -7.36 -0.66
N ALA A 198 -3.59 -7.34 -0.79
CA ALA A 198 -4.25 -6.39 -1.69
C ALA A 198 -5.42 -5.64 -1.07
N GLY A 199 -5.47 -4.31 -1.27
CA GLY A 199 -6.64 -3.49 -0.97
C GLY A 199 -7.02 -3.43 0.51
N SER A 200 -6.04 -3.57 1.41
CA SER A 200 -6.28 -3.53 2.86
C SER A 200 -5.97 -2.15 3.45
N SER A 201 -6.75 -1.72 4.44
CA SER A 201 -6.59 -0.43 5.11
C SER A 201 -6.48 -0.58 6.63
N GLY A 202 -5.55 0.12 7.28
CA GLY A 202 -5.36 0.09 8.73
C GLY A 202 -4.02 -0.51 9.12
N THR A 203 -3.98 -1.36 10.16
CA THR A 203 -2.72 -1.93 10.65
C THR A 203 -2.67 -3.45 10.55
N SER A 204 -1.58 -3.96 9.97
CA SER A 204 -1.23 -5.37 9.98
C SER A 204 -2.37 -6.29 9.55
N ASN A 205 -2.96 -6.06 8.39
CA ASN A 205 -3.99 -6.94 7.83
C ASN A 205 -3.41 -7.80 6.67
N PRO A 206 -2.89 -9.02 6.94
CA PRO A 206 -2.50 -9.93 5.88
C PRO A 206 -3.71 -10.51 5.15
N GLY A 207 -3.64 -10.57 3.82
CA GLY A 207 -4.68 -11.10 2.95
C GLY A 207 -5.21 -10.02 2.01
N ALA A 208 -6.52 -9.93 1.80
CA ALA A 208 -7.06 -8.92 0.89
C ALA A 208 -8.39 -8.31 1.33
N GLY A 209 -8.57 -7.02 1.03
CA GLY A 209 -9.82 -6.30 1.24
C GLY A 209 -10.19 -6.11 2.70
N SER A 210 -9.22 -6.15 3.62
CA SER A 210 -9.49 -6.06 5.06
C SER A 210 -9.30 -4.64 5.58
N SER A 211 -10.15 -4.21 6.52
CA SER A 211 -10.09 -2.89 7.14
C SER A 211 -10.00 -2.97 8.68
N GLY A 212 -9.13 -2.16 9.28
CA GLY A 212 -8.94 -2.14 10.74
C GLY A 212 -7.60 -2.75 11.15
N ASN A 213 -7.57 -3.58 12.19
CA ASN A 213 -6.33 -4.03 12.83
C ASN A 213 -6.23 -5.55 12.91
N GLN A 214 -5.10 -6.12 12.46
CA GLN A 214 -4.78 -7.53 12.69
C GLN A 214 -5.83 -8.51 12.12
N ASN A 215 -6.47 -8.17 11.00
CA ASN A 215 -7.40 -9.07 10.31
C ASN A 215 -6.62 -9.95 9.32
N LEU A 216 -6.68 -11.27 9.53
CA LEU A 216 -5.99 -12.26 8.71
C LEU A 216 -6.97 -12.92 7.75
N GLY A 217 -6.79 -12.75 6.44
CA GLY A 217 -7.62 -13.37 5.40
C GLY A 217 -8.34 -12.33 4.56
N PHE A 218 -9.63 -12.54 4.28
CA PHE A 218 -10.31 -11.84 3.19
C PHE A 218 -11.53 -11.05 3.65
N GLY A 219 -11.58 -9.77 3.31
CA GLY A 219 -12.80 -8.97 3.44
C GLY A 219 -13.28 -8.77 4.88
N SER A 220 -12.38 -8.76 5.86
CA SER A 220 -12.73 -8.61 7.27
C SER A 220 -12.63 -7.14 7.71
N SER A 221 -13.53 -6.70 8.59
CA SER A 221 -13.55 -5.35 9.16
C SER A 221 -13.49 -5.38 10.69
N GLY A 222 -12.76 -4.46 11.31
CA GLY A 222 -12.64 -4.39 12.77
C GLY A 222 -11.28 -4.90 13.25
N SER A 223 -11.23 -5.75 14.27
CA SER A 223 -9.97 -6.17 14.89
C SER A 223 -9.86 -7.65 15.20
N TYR A 224 -8.71 -8.25 14.89
CA TYR A 224 -8.40 -9.64 15.24
C TYR A 224 -9.41 -10.65 14.65
N ASN A 225 -9.80 -10.47 13.38
CA ASN A 225 -10.75 -11.35 12.71
C ASN A 225 -10.05 -12.26 11.67
N PRO A 226 -9.58 -13.45 12.07
CA PRO A 226 -9.01 -14.40 11.12
C PRO A 226 -10.10 -15.14 10.33
N GLY A 227 -9.90 -15.32 9.03
CA GLY A 227 -10.83 -15.99 8.12
C GLY A 227 -11.40 -15.03 7.09
N ALA A 228 -12.70 -15.11 6.81
CA ALA A 228 -13.29 -14.40 5.67
C ALA A 228 -14.62 -13.72 6.02
N GLY A 229 -14.74 -12.44 5.66
CA GLY A 229 -16.00 -11.70 5.76
C GLY A 229 -16.47 -11.48 7.19
N ASN A 230 -15.54 -11.37 8.15
CA ASN A 230 -15.88 -11.17 9.56
C ASN A 230 -15.93 -9.67 9.90
N SER A 231 -16.81 -9.27 10.82
CA SER A 231 -16.93 -7.87 11.25
C SER A 231 -17.00 -7.74 12.77
N GLY A 232 -16.22 -6.86 13.37
CA GLY A 232 -16.20 -6.65 14.83
C GLY A 232 -14.87 -7.05 15.44
N THR A 233 -14.87 -7.72 16.59
CA THR A 233 -13.63 -8.04 17.30
C THR A 233 -13.56 -9.50 17.70
N LEU A 234 -12.41 -10.14 17.42
CA LEU A 234 -12.13 -11.52 17.81
C LEU A 234 -13.10 -12.52 17.18
N ASN A 235 -13.35 -12.41 15.87
CA ASN A 235 -14.21 -13.32 15.12
C ASN A 235 -13.38 -14.21 14.18
N PRO A 236 -12.93 -15.39 14.62
CA PRO A 236 -12.44 -16.44 13.74
C PRO A 236 -13.57 -17.07 12.89
N GLY A 237 -13.22 -17.54 11.69
CA GLY A 237 -14.13 -18.28 10.83
C GLY A 237 -14.62 -17.47 9.64
N ALA A 238 -15.84 -17.72 9.20
CA ALA A 238 -16.40 -17.03 8.05
C ALA A 238 -17.78 -16.44 8.36
N GLY A 239 -17.98 -15.18 7.96
CA GLY A 239 -19.26 -14.50 8.05
C GLY A 239 -19.72 -14.17 9.48
N SER A 240 -18.81 -14.10 10.44
CA SER A 240 -19.16 -13.89 11.85
C SER A 240 -19.10 -12.41 12.23
N SER A 241 -20.05 -11.95 13.06
CA SER A 241 -20.17 -10.53 13.42
C SER A 241 -20.43 -10.25 14.91
N GLY A 242 -19.73 -9.26 15.47
CA GLY A 242 -19.85 -8.89 16.88
C GLY A 242 -18.54 -9.07 17.67
N LEU A 243 -18.66 -9.36 18.97
CA LEU A 243 -17.53 -9.60 19.85
C LEU A 243 -17.43 -11.11 20.15
N LEU A 244 -16.27 -11.70 19.85
CA LEU A 244 -15.92 -13.07 20.22
C LEU A 244 -16.83 -14.14 19.59
N ASN A 245 -16.83 -14.25 18.26
CA ASN A 245 -17.50 -15.34 17.55
C ASN A 245 -16.53 -16.44 17.14
N ILE A 246 -16.60 -17.57 17.82
CA ILE A 246 -15.55 -18.59 17.71
C ILE A 246 -15.79 -19.52 16.49
N TYR A 247 -16.97 -19.49 15.86
CA TYR A 247 -17.32 -20.32 14.69
C TYR A 247 -17.96 -19.55 13.53
N ALA A 248 -17.93 -20.18 12.35
CA ALA A 248 -18.53 -19.67 11.14
C ALA A 248 -20.06 -19.62 11.28
N GLY A 249 -20.63 -18.43 11.15
CA GLY A 249 -22.07 -18.21 11.25
C GLY A 249 -22.59 -17.80 12.64
N ASP A 250 -21.73 -17.58 13.63
CA ASP A 250 -22.15 -17.23 15.00
C ASP A 250 -22.12 -15.71 15.29
N SER A 251 -22.93 -15.31 16.28
CA SER A 251 -22.96 -13.97 16.89
C SER A 251 -22.65 -14.05 18.41
N GLY A 252 -22.05 -12.99 19.00
CA GLY A 252 -21.16 -13.03 20.19
C GLY A 252 -21.73 -13.50 21.54
N TYR A 253 -21.91 -12.60 22.53
CA TYR A 253 -22.60 -12.89 23.82
C TYR A 253 -24.02 -13.52 23.68
N LEU A 254 -24.48 -13.64 22.44
CA LEU A 254 -25.80 -13.80 21.86
C LEU A 254 -25.56 -14.51 20.50
N ALA A 255 -25.55 -15.84 20.49
CA ALA A 255 -25.34 -16.64 19.28
C ALA A 255 -26.67 -17.09 18.69
N PHE A 256 -26.89 -16.81 17.40
CA PHE A 256 -28.17 -16.98 16.73
C PHE A 256 -28.04 -17.84 15.48
N GLY A 257 -28.91 -18.84 15.33
CA GLY A 257 -28.93 -19.75 14.17
C GLY A 257 -29.28 -21.19 14.56
N LEU A 258 -28.83 -22.18 13.78
CA LEU A 258 -28.89 -23.61 14.14
C LEU A 258 -27.58 -23.99 14.86
N GLY A 259 -27.64 -24.78 15.94
CA GLY A 259 -26.44 -25.18 16.68
C GLY A 259 -25.72 -24.04 17.41
N ASN A 260 -26.45 -22.97 17.75
CA ASN A 260 -25.91 -21.75 18.32
C ASN A 260 -25.95 -21.72 19.86
N SER A 261 -24.95 -21.09 20.48
CA SER A 261 -24.78 -21.09 21.94
C SER A 261 -24.16 -19.81 22.54
N GLY A 262 -24.73 -19.31 23.65
CA GLY A 262 -24.56 -17.94 24.17
C GLY A 262 -25.59 -17.61 25.28
N LEU A 263 -25.63 -16.37 25.80
CA LEU A 263 -26.57 -16.03 26.90
C LEU A 263 -28.05 -16.10 26.45
N LEU A 264 -28.32 -15.68 25.21
CA LEU A 264 -29.63 -15.69 24.56
C LEU A 264 -29.44 -16.30 23.16
N THR A 265 -29.95 -17.51 22.92
CA THR A 265 -29.68 -18.29 21.69
C THR A 265 -30.90 -18.92 21.01
N PRO A 266 -31.88 -18.10 20.59
CA PRO A 266 -33.09 -18.59 19.91
C PRO A 266 -32.79 -19.24 18.54
N GLY A 267 -33.55 -20.28 18.21
CA GLY A 267 -33.38 -21.10 17.00
C GLY A 267 -33.71 -22.58 17.26
N ALA A 268 -33.19 -23.51 16.46
CA ALA A 268 -33.42 -24.95 16.67
C ALA A 268 -32.09 -25.69 16.89
N GLY A 269 -32.05 -26.60 17.87
CA GLY A 269 -30.82 -27.29 18.27
C GLY A 269 -29.81 -26.38 19.00
N ASN A 270 -30.29 -25.33 19.67
CA ASN A 270 -29.45 -24.33 20.34
C ASN A 270 -29.37 -24.55 21.86
N SER A 271 -28.38 -23.93 22.51
CA SER A 271 -28.18 -24.03 23.97
C SER A 271 -27.85 -22.67 24.60
N GLY A 272 -28.49 -22.29 25.71
CA GLY A 272 -28.35 -20.95 26.33
C GLY A 272 -29.19 -20.73 27.59
N LEU A 273 -29.09 -19.56 28.25
CA LEU A 273 -29.91 -19.26 29.44
C LEU A 273 -31.37 -18.96 29.06
N LEU A 274 -31.57 -18.24 27.95
CA LEU A 274 -32.86 -17.92 27.34
C LEU A 274 -32.88 -18.47 25.89
N THR A 275 -33.63 -19.54 25.63
CA THR A 275 -33.48 -20.33 24.40
C THR A 275 -34.82 -20.77 23.77
N PRO A 276 -35.65 -19.84 23.26
CA PRO A 276 -36.93 -20.21 22.63
C PRO A 276 -36.73 -20.82 21.22
N GLY A 277 -37.54 -21.83 20.89
CA GLY A 277 -37.47 -22.58 19.62
C GLY A 277 -37.69 -24.09 19.81
N ALA A 278 -37.17 -24.94 18.91
CA ALA A 278 -37.43 -26.38 18.92
C ALA A 278 -36.15 -27.22 19.08
N GLY A 279 -36.19 -28.26 19.91
CA GLY A 279 -35.03 -29.12 20.18
C GLY A 279 -33.89 -28.43 20.93
N ASN A 280 -34.21 -27.42 21.75
CA ASN A 280 -33.25 -26.61 22.48
C ASN A 280 -33.03 -27.09 23.92
N SER A 281 -31.91 -26.71 24.52
CA SER A 281 -31.57 -26.99 25.94
C SER A 281 -31.13 -25.74 26.71
N GLY A 282 -31.45 -25.63 28.01
CA GLY A 282 -31.15 -24.39 28.76
C GLY A 282 -31.93 -24.14 30.06
N GLY A 283 -31.96 -22.86 30.49
CA GLY A 283 -32.66 -22.40 31.71
C GLY A 283 -34.16 -22.12 31.51
N LEU A 284 -34.49 -21.14 30.66
CA LEU A 284 -35.87 -20.77 30.31
C LEU A 284 -36.14 -21.06 28.82
N LEU A 285 -37.04 -22.01 28.53
CA LEU A 285 -37.29 -22.52 27.18
C LEU A 285 -38.79 -22.53 26.82
N ALA A 286 -39.10 -22.17 25.57
CA ALA A 286 -40.46 -22.21 25.02
C ALA A 286 -40.45 -22.77 23.60
N GLY A 287 -41.32 -23.75 23.31
CA GLY A 287 -41.45 -24.42 22.01
C GLY A 287 -41.51 -25.96 22.09
N PHE A 288 -41.27 -26.65 20.97
CA PHE A 288 -41.46 -28.11 20.86
C PHE A 288 -40.17 -28.90 21.10
N GLY A 289 -40.24 -30.03 21.82
CA GLY A 289 -39.08 -30.93 21.97
C GLY A 289 -37.92 -30.37 22.81
N ASN A 290 -38.20 -29.41 23.70
CA ASN A 290 -37.19 -28.74 24.51
C ASN A 290 -36.94 -29.48 25.84
N SER A 291 -35.72 -29.37 26.38
CA SER A 291 -35.34 -29.94 27.67
C SER A 291 -34.58 -28.96 28.56
N GLY A 292 -35.05 -28.72 29.78
CA GLY A 292 -34.56 -27.62 30.63
C GLY A 292 -35.27 -27.47 31.98
N ALA A 293 -34.95 -26.42 32.73
CA ALA A 293 -35.50 -26.21 34.09
C ALA A 293 -36.96 -25.71 34.10
N LEU A 294 -37.31 -24.78 33.20
CA LEU A 294 -38.68 -24.31 32.98
C LEU A 294 -39.01 -24.37 31.48
N ASN A 295 -39.90 -25.29 31.09
CA ASN A 295 -40.27 -25.52 29.68
C ASN A 295 -41.75 -25.24 29.44
N LEU A 296 -42.06 -24.44 28.40
CA LEU A 296 -43.44 -24.19 27.94
C LEU A 296 -43.60 -24.70 26.51
N GLY A 297 -44.46 -25.69 26.27
CA GLY A 297 -44.72 -26.20 24.92
C GLY A 297 -45.12 -27.68 24.89
N ALA A 298 -44.95 -28.34 23.75
CA ALA A 298 -45.37 -29.73 23.58
C ALA A 298 -44.21 -30.67 23.26
N GLY A 299 -44.26 -31.88 23.81
CA GLY A 299 -43.16 -32.84 23.71
C GLY A 299 -41.93 -32.41 24.51
N VAL A 300 -42.14 -31.66 25.61
CA VAL A 300 -41.07 -31.10 26.45
C VAL A 300 -40.79 -31.99 27.66
N SER A 301 -39.57 -31.92 28.19
CA SER A 301 -39.16 -32.70 29.37
C SER A 301 -38.21 -31.97 30.31
N GLY A 302 -38.54 -31.91 31.60
CA GLY A 302 -37.77 -31.16 32.59
C GLY A 302 -38.34 -31.18 34.01
N LEU A 303 -37.99 -30.15 34.78
CA LEU A 303 -38.40 -30.03 36.19
C LEU A 303 -39.83 -29.49 36.33
N LEU A 304 -40.17 -28.46 35.54
CA LEU A 304 -41.47 -27.81 35.51
C LEU A 304 -41.91 -27.62 34.04
N ASP A 305 -42.90 -28.41 33.62
CA ASP A 305 -43.32 -28.51 32.22
C ASP A 305 -44.82 -28.18 32.04
N PHE A 306 -45.11 -27.22 31.16
CA PHE A 306 -46.49 -26.79 30.83
C PHE A 306 -46.83 -27.07 29.37
N GLY A 307 -47.91 -27.83 29.10
CA GLY A 307 -48.40 -28.09 27.74
C GLY A 307 -48.87 -29.53 27.48
N ALA A 308 -48.57 -30.09 26.31
CA ALA A 308 -49.13 -31.38 25.87
C ALA A 308 -48.04 -32.39 25.50
N THR A 309 -48.30 -33.69 25.70
CA THR A 309 -47.32 -34.78 25.46
C THR A 309 -46.02 -34.59 26.25
N ASN A 310 -46.13 -34.20 27.52
CA ASN A 310 -44.98 -33.87 28.38
C ASN A 310 -44.51 -35.09 29.19
N SER A 311 -43.22 -35.10 29.54
CA SER A 311 -42.65 -36.10 30.44
C SER A 311 -41.63 -35.48 31.39
N GLY A 312 -41.83 -35.62 32.71
CA GLY A 312 -41.00 -34.90 33.69
C GLY A 312 -41.48 -35.06 35.13
N LEU A 313 -40.93 -34.23 36.03
CA LEU A 313 -41.26 -34.31 37.46
C LEU A 313 -42.62 -33.70 37.79
N LEU A 314 -42.87 -32.46 37.35
CA LEU A 314 -44.16 -31.77 37.48
C LEU A 314 -44.69 -31.38 36.09
N ASN A 315 -45.78 -32.02 35.66
CA ASN A 315 -46.38 -31.79 34.34
C ASN A 315 -47.83 -31.28 34.46
N LEU A 316 -48.14 -30.24 33.69
CA LEU A 316 -49.48 -29.63 33.65
C LEU A 316 -50.03 -29.55 32.23
N GLY A 317 -51.18 -30.20 31.95
CA GLY A 317 -51.86 -30.16 30.65
C GLY A 317 -52.50 -31.48 30.18
N THR A 318 -52.21 -31.97 28.97
CA THR A 318 -52.92 -33.12 28.35
C THR A 318 -51.97 -34.16 27.76
N LEU A 319 -52.32 -35.45 27.83
CA LEU A 319 -51.44 -36.59 27.46
C LEU A 319 -50.10 -36.51 28.21
N LEU A 320 -50.12 -36.81 29.51
CA LEU A 320 -48.97 -36.61 30.41
C LEU A 320 -48.41 -37.94 30.90
N SER A 321 -47.08 -38.03 30.99
CA SER A 321 -46.37 -39.15 31.61
C SER A 321 -45.31 -38.64 32.59
N GLY A 322 -44.89 -39.45 33.56
CA GLY A 322 -43.92 -39.03 34.59
C GLY A 322 -44.51 -39.05 35.99
N VAL A 323 -43.95 -38.24 36.90
CA VAL A 323 -44.15 -38.45 38.34
C VAL A 323 -45.45 -37.82 38.85
N LYS A 324 -45.58 -36.49 38.74
CA LYS A 324 -46.78 -35.75 39.18
C LYS A 324 -47.46 -35.07 38.00
N ASN A 325 -48.63 -35.57 37.63
CA ASN A 325 -49.39 -35.06 36.49
C ASN A 325 -50.72 -34.46 36.96
N LEU A 326 -51.01 -33.24 36.51
CA LEU A 326 -52.30 -32.60 36.69
C LEU A 326 -52.89 -32.31 35.30
N GLY A 327 -53.93 -33.05 34.91
CA GLY A 327 -54.35 -33.03 33.51
C GLY A 327 -55.41 -34.04 33.05
N ILE A 328 -55.59 -34.13 31.73
CA ILE A 328 -56.55 -35.05 31.08
C ILE A 328 -55.76 -36.08 30.27
N TYR A 329 -56.06 -37.37 30.49
CA TYR A 329 -55.27 -38.52 30.02
C TYR A 329 -53.85 -38.54 30.61
N THR A 330 -53.71 -39.11 31.81
CA THR A 330 -52.46 -39.21 32.56
C THR A 330 -52.08 -40.67 32.78
N SER A 331 -50.79 -40.96 32.79
CA SER A 331 -50.25 -42.30 33.08
C SER A 331 -49.00 -42.21 33.96
N GLY A 332 -49.17 -41.66 35.17
CA GLY A 332 -48.09 -41.41 36.12
C GLY A 332 -48.30 -42.06 37.48
N THR A 333 -47.32 -41.86 38.36
CA THR A 333 -47.31 -42.44 39.71
C THR A 333 -48.24 -41.71 40.68
N GLU A 334 -48.38 -40.39 40.53
CA GLU A 334 -49.27 -39.55 41.35
C GLU A 334 -50.07 -38.60 40.44
N ASP A 335 -51.19 -39.11 39.93
CA ASP A 335 -52.03 -38.39 38.97
C ASP A 335 -53.26 -37.76 39.63
N ILE A 336 -53.52 -36.48 39.32
CA ILE A 336 -54.75 -35.77 39.68
C ILE A 336 -55.42 -35.33 38.37
N GLY A 337 -56.44 -36.04 37.92
CA GLY A 337 -56.97 -35.80 36.57
C GLY A 337 -58.13 -36.71 36.15
N TYR A 338 -58.83 -36.32 35.08
CA TYR A 338 -59.96 -37.08 34.53
C TYR A 338 -59.48 -38.08 33.47
N VAL A 339 -59.75 -39.38 33.68
CA VAL A 339 -59.50 -40.44 32.70
C VAL A 339 -60.83 -40.86 32.05
N PRO A 340 -61.06 -40.55 30.76
CA PRO A 340 -62.32 -40.88 30.09
C PRO A 340 -62.54 -42.40 29.98
N ARG A 341 -63.76 -42.82 30.32
CA ARG A 341 -64.20 -44.21 30.41
C ARG A 341 -64.02 -45.06 29.13
N ALA A 342 -63.74 -44.49 27.97
CA ALA A 342 -63.47 -45.26 26.76
C ALA A 342 -62.10 -45.96 26.76
N LEU A 343 -61.10 -45.38 27.43
CA LEU A 343 -59.79 -46.02 27.65
C LEU A 343 -59.81 -46.94 28.87
N TYR A 344 -60.70 -46.64 29.83
CA TYR A 344 -61.14 -47.64 30.80
C TYR A 344 -61.75 -48.84 30.06
N VAL A 345 -62.59 -48.64 29.03
CA VAL A 345 -63.20 -49.70 28.23
C VAL A 345 -62.20 -50.46 27.36
N ALA A 346 -61.12 -49.86 26.85
CA ALA A 346 -60.06 -50.61 26.16
C ALA A 346 -59.21 -51.48 27.12
N ASN A 347 -58.92 -50.97 28.32
CA ASN A 347 -58.37 -51.80 29.41
C ASN A 347 -59.41 -52.77 29.99
N LEU A 348 -60.70 -52.45 29.89
CA LEU A 348 -61.82 -53.33 30.22
C LEU A 348 -62.05 -54.34 29.09
N ILE A 349 -61.60 -54.11 27.86
CA ILE A 349 -61.65 -55.07 26.74
C ILE A 349 -60.48 -56.05 26.90
N PHE A 350 -59.30 -55.58 27.33
CA PHE A 350 -58.22 -56.48 27.77
C PHE A 350 -58.62 -57.25 29.06
N GLY A 351 -59.35 -56.60 29.98
CA GLY A 351 -59.96 -57.20 31.17
C GLY A 351 -61.28 -57.96 30.95
N ALA A 352 -61.91 -57.84 29.77
CA ALA A 352 -63.10 -58.59 29.36
C ALA A 352 -62.76 -59.71 28.39
N LEU A 353 -61.56 -59.73 27.80
CA LEU A 353 -60.98 -60.93 27.20
C LEU A 353 -60.48 -61.91 28.26
N THR A 354 -60.26 -61.44 29.50
CA THR A 354 -60.22 -62.28 30.71
C THR A 354 -61.61 -62.54 31.30
N GLY A 355 -62.67 -62.21 30.53
CA GLY A 355 -64.03 -62.72 30.70
C GLY A 355 -64.24 -64.01 29.89
N LEU A 356 -63.35 -64.98 30.08
CA LEU A 356 -63.52 -66.43 29.90
C LEU A 356 -62.58 -67.10 30.91
#